data_AF-A0A847PA13-F1
#
_entry.id   AF-A0A847PA13-F1
#
_cell.length_a   1.000
_cell.length_b   1.000
_cell.length_c   1.000
_cell.angle_alpha   90.00
_cell.angle_beta   90.00
_cell.angle_gamma   90.00
#
_symmetry.space_group_name_H-M   'P 1'
#
loop_
_entity.id
_entity.type
_entity.pdbx_description
1 polymer ?
#
loop_
_entity_poly.entity_id
_entity_poly.type
_entity_poly.pdbx_seq_one_letter_code
_entity_poly.pdbx_strand_id
1 'polypeptide(L)'
;MYKDFTGKKVTIVVSSRGDNLLEYVGTLQKENDNCILMSDVNISYLMLNFQKGFFGNNINQYKENLSQVLINKKYIISCNKD
;
A
#
# COMPACT_ATOMS: atom_id res chain seq x y z
N MET A 1 -11.69 -2.82 -12.63
CA MET A 1 -11.11 -1.51 -12.26
C MET A 1 -9.59 -1.58 -12.21
N TYR A 2 -8.98 -2.62 -11.61
CA TYR A 2 -7.52 -2.68 -11.51
C TYR A 2 -6.84 -3.34 -12.72
N LYS A 3 -7.59 -4.11 -13.54
CA LYS A 3 -7.10 -4.79 -14.75
C LYS A 3 -6.38 -3.86 -15.73
N ASP A 4 -6.81 -2.60 -15.82
CA ASP A 4 -6.21 -1.61 -16.74
C ASP A 4 -4.81 -1.16 -16.32
N PHE A 5 -4.42 -1.47 -15.08
CA PHE A 5 -3.10 -1.23 -14.54
C PHE A 5 -2.19 -2.47 -14.56
N THR A 6 -2.65 -3.59 -15.12
CA THR A 6 -1.82 -4.79 -15.26
C THR A 6 -0.56 -4.49 -16.07
N GLY A 7 0.60 -4.91 -15.54
CA GLY A 7 1.93 -4.63 -16.09
C GLY A 7 2.46 -3.23 -15.79
N LYS A 8 1.71 -2.40 -15.06
CA LYS A 8 2.12 -1.03 -14.71
C LYS A 8 2.50 -0.94 -13.24
N LYS A 9 3.41 -0.01 -12.96
CA LYS A 9 3.71 0.40 -11.59
C LYS A 9 2.51 1.19 -11.04
N VAL A 10 2.08 0.82 -9.84
CA VAL A 10 0.94 1.40 -9.13
C VAL A 10 1.27 1.57 -7.66
N THR A 11 0.57 2.51 -7.05
CA THR A 11 0.59 2.77 -5.62
C THR A 11 -0.75 2.39 -5.04
N ILE A 12 -0.77 1.39 -4.16
CA ILE A 12 -1.96 0.88 -3.48
C ILE A 12 -1.91 1.27 -2.01
N VAL A 13 -2.91 2.00 -1.55
CA VAL A 13 -3.07 2.34 -0.13
C VAL A 13 -4.07 1.39 0.49
N VAL A 14 -3.67 0.69 1.54
CA VAL A 14 -4.55 -0.19 2.33
C VAL A 14 -4.69 0.29 3.76
N SER A 15 -5.87 0.08 4.34
CA SER A 15 -6.08 0.25 5.78
C SER A 15 -6.10 -1.10 6.47
N SER A 16 -5.21 -1.24 7.46
CA SER A 16 -5.33 -2.29 8.47
C SER A 16 -6.25 -1.78 9.59
N ARG A 17 -6.95 -2.69 10.27
CA ARG A 17 -7.92 -2.34 11.32
C ARG A 17 -7.23 -1.50 12.42
N GLY A 18 -7.64 -0.24 12.53
CA GLY A 18 -7.07 0.77 13.43
C GLY A 18 -6.14 1.70 12.67
N ASP A 19 -6.67 2.81 12.14
CA ASP A 19 -6.08 4.06 11.59
C ASP A 19 -4.74 4.03 10.83
N ASN A 20 -4.20 2.86 10.55
CA ASN A 20 -2.88 2.65 10.02
C ASN A 20 -2.99 2.39 8.53
N LEU A 21 -2.42 3.30 7.75
CA LEU A 21 -2.34 3.20 6.30
C LEU A 21 -0.98 2.65 5.90
N LEU A 22 -1.00 1.64 5.03
CA LEU A 22 0.19 1.11 4.39
C LEU A 22 0.11 1.42 2.90
N GLU A 23 1.22 1.92 2.37
CA GLU A 23 1.38 2.22 0.95
C GLU A 23 2.25 1.14 0.31
N TYR A 24 1.72 0.50 -0.72
CA TYR A 24 2.36 -0.55 -1.50
C TYR A 24 2.66 0.01 -2.89
N VAL A 25 3.93 0.25 -3.19
CA VAL A 25 4.38 0.76 -4.48
C VAL A 25 5.06 -0.37 -5.23
N GLY A 26 4.51 -0.80 -6.36
CA GLY A 26 5.08 -1.91 -7.14
C GLY A 26 4.33 -2.15 -8.44
N THR A 27 4.67 -3.22 -9.15
CA THR A 27 4.06 -3.55 -10.44
C THR A 27 2.85 -4.45 -10.25
N LEU A 28 1.68 -4.05 -10.75
CA LEU A 28 0.49 -4.90 -10.72
C LEU A 28 0.64 -6.02 -11.74
N GLN A 29 0.69 -7.27 -11.27
CA GLN A 29 0.91 -8.44 -12.13
C GLN A 29 -0.40 -9.08 -12.56
N LYS A 30 -1.31 -9.32 -11.60
CA LYS A 30 -2.58 -10.00 -11.85
C LYS A 30 -3.64 -9.53 -10.87
N GLU A 31 -4.90 -9.60 -11.29
CA GLU A 31 -6.08 -9.36 -10.45
C GLU A 31 -7.03 -10.55 -10.58
N ASN A 32 -7.57 -11.02 -9.46
CA ASN A 32 -8.76 -11.88 -9.43
C ASN A 32 -9.90 -11.15 -8.70
N ASP A 33 -11.05 -11.76 -8.47
CA ASP A 33 -12.21 -11.04 -7.90
C ASP A 33 -11.92 -10.38 -6.54
N ASN A 34 -11.11 -11.01 -5.70
CA ASN A 34 -10.89 -10.60 -4.31
C ASN A 34 -9.52 -9.97 -4.02
N CYS A 35 -8.52 -10.24 -4.85
CA CYS A 35 -7.13 -9.93 -4.57
C CYS A 35 -6.40 -9.34 -5.78
N ILE A 36 -5.32 -8.63 -5.48
CA ILE A 36 -4.35 -8.12 -6.45
C ILE A 36 -2.99 -8.70 -6.11
N LEU A 37 -2.29 -9.19 -7.13
CA LEU A 37 -0.93 -9.66 -7.05
C LEU A 37 0.00 -8.57 -7.59
N MET A 38 0.99 -8.19 -6.79
CA MET A 38 2.02 -7.23 -7.16
C MET A 38 3.41 -7.85 -7.06
N SER A 39 4.35 -7.37 -7.87
CA SER A 39 5.78 -7.70 -7.79
C SER A 39 6.60 -6.45 -7.52
N ASP A 40 7.83 -6.66 -7.04
CA ASP A 40 8.84 -5.60 -6.82
C ASP A 40 8.28 -4.48 -5.94
N VAL A 41 7.68 -4.89 -4.83
CA VAL A 41 6.85 -4.03 -3.99
C VAL A 41 7.69 -3.41 -2.90
N ASN A 42 7.68 -2.09 -2.84
CA ASN A 42 8.12 -1.34 -1.68
C ASN A 42 6.91 -1.02 -0.79
N ILE A 43 6.97 -1.43 0.46
CA ILE A 43 5.97 -1.08 1.46
C ILE A 43 6.50 0.09 2.28
N SER A 44 5.71 1.15 2.37
CA SER A 44 5.97 2.30 3.24
C SER A 44 4.79 2.51 4.20
N TYR A 45 5.10 2.71 5.48
CA TYR A 45 4.08 3.03 6.50
C TYR A 45 3.72 4.53 6.47
N LEU A 46 2.43 4.83 6.32
CA LEU A 46 1.90 6.19 6.28
C LEU A 46 1.10 6.44 7.57
N MET A 47 1.77 7.00 8.57
CA MET A 47 1.11 7.43 9.80
C MET A 47 0.30 8.71 9.47
N LEU A 48 -1.04 8.62 9.49
CA LEU A 48 -1.90 9.81 9.46
C LEU A 48 -1.71 10.56 10.79
N ASN A 49 -0.69 11.43 10.84
CA ASN A 49 -0.52 12.39 11.93
C ASN A 49 -1.65 13.43 11.85
N PHE A 50 -2.82 13.10 12.40
CA PHE A 50 -3.72 14.12 12.90
C PHE A 50 -3.04 14.74 14.13
N GLN A 51 -2.49 15.93 13.92
CA GLN A 51 -1.85 16.81 14.90
C GLN A 51 -2.33 16.58 16.36
N LYS A 52 -1.44 16.10 17.22
CA LYS A 52 -1.36 16.58 18.60
C LYS A 52 0.10 16.88 18.90
N GLY A 53 0.33 18.14 19.26
CA GLY A 53 1.64 18.76 19.28
C GLY A 53 2.62 18.16 20.27
N PHE A 54 3.86 18.60 20.11
CA PHE A 54 4.95 18.56 21.07
C PHE A 54 5.44 17.17 21.53
N PHE A 55 6.75 16.97 21.36
CA PHE A 55 7.59 15.89 21.89
C PHE A 55 7.64 14.57 21.09
N GLY A 56 8.75 14.43 20.35
CA GLY A 56 9.52 13.20 20.21
C GLY A 56 8.76 11.92 19.89
N ASN A 57 8.27 11.77 18.67
CA ASN A 57 7.96 10.45 18.15
C ASN A 57 8.98 10.11 17.05
N ASN A 58 9.81 9.11 17.33
CA ASN A 58 10.51 8.38 16.29
C ASN A 58 9.45 7.89 15.31
N ILE A 59 9.32 8.57 14.17
CA ILE A 59 8.63 8.01 13.03
C ILE A 59 9.49 6.83 12.61
N ASN A 60 9.20 5.65 13.15
CA ASN A 60 9.78 4.42 12.67
C ASN A 60 9.28 4.24 11.24
N GLN A 61 10.08 4.75 10.29
CA GLN A 61 9.84 4.56 8.87
C GLN A 61 10.05 3.09 8.58
N TYR A 62 8.95 2.34 8.61
CA TYR A 62 8.95 0.97 8.15
C TYR A 62 9.02 0.99 6.62
N LYS A 63 10.17 0.54 6.10
CA LYS A 63 10.39 0.31 4.68
C LYS A 63 10.78 -1.14 4.49
N GLU A 64 9.96 -1.86 3.72
CA GLU A 64 10.24 -3.25 3.36
C GLU A 64 10.19 -3.41 1.85
N ASN A 65 11.14 -4.16 1.30
CA ASN A 65 11.15 -4.53 -0.11
C ASN A 65 10.78 -6.01 -0.21
N LEU A 66 9.68 -6.28 -0.91
CA LEU A 66 9.17 -7.63 -1.13
C LEU A 66 9.14 -7.93 -2.61
N SER A 67 9.65 -9.10 -2.99
CA SER A 67 9.61 -9.55 -4.38
C SER A 67 8.19 -9.71 -4.90
N GLN A 68 7.25 -10.11 -4.03
CA GLN A 68 5.86 -10.36 -4.39
C GLN A 68 4.93 -10.15 -3.19
N VAL A 69 3.75 -9.56 -3.44
CA VAL A 69 2.70 -9.34 -2.44
C VAL A 69 1.34 -9.69 -3.00
N LEU A 70 0.50 -10.31 -2.17
CA LEU A 70 -0.92 -10.53 -2.44
C LEU A 70 -1.76 -9.63 -1.52
N ILE A 71 -2.50 -8.69 -2.10
CA ILE A 71 -3.32 -7.72 -1.37
C ILE A 71 -4.80 -8.08 -1.54
N ASN A 72 -5.54 -8.18 -0.43
CA ASN A 72 -6.98 -8.36 -0.46
C ASN A 72 -7.67 -7.00 -0.70
N LYS A 73 -8.48 -6.93 -1.76
CA LYS A 73 -9.16 -5.70 -2.22
C LYS A 73 -10.09 -5.10 -1.18
N LYS A 74 -10.61 -5.90 -0.25
CA LYS A 74 -11.46 -5.43 0.85
C LYS A 74 -10.77 -4.33 1.70
N TYR A 75 -9.44 -4.34 1.74
CA TYR A 75 -8.66 -3.38 2.52
C TYR A 75 -8.09 -2.23 1.69
N ILE A 76 -8.28 -2.24 0.36
CA ILE A 76 -7.77 -1.19 -0.53
C ILE A 76 -8.68 0.02 -0.43
N ILE A 77 -8.09 1.17 -0.10
CA ILE A 77 -8.78 2.46 -0.05
C ILE A 77 -8.56 3.21 -1.36
N SER A 78 -7.35 3.12 -1.92
CA SER A 78 -6.98 3.83 -3.13
C SER A 78 -5.96 3.04 -3.93
N CYS A 79 -6.02 3.19 -5.26
CA CYS A 79 -5.01 2.72 -6.18
C CYS A 79 -4.78 3.81 -7.22
N ASN A 80 -3.57 4.35 -7.24
CA ASN A 80 -3.16 5.36 -8.20
C ASN A 80 -2.11 4.80 -9.14
N LYS A 81 -2.15 5.27 -10.38
CA LYS A 81 -1.07 5.08 -11.33
C LYS A 81 0.00 6.14 -11.02
N ASP A 82 1.22 5.68 -10.78
CA ASP A 82 2.42 6.51 -10.66
C ASP A 82 2.84 7.01 -12.07
#